data_AF-A0A2E2UV96-F1
#
_entry.id   AF-A0A2E2UV96-F1
#
_cell.length_a   1.000
_cell.length_b   1.000
_cell.length_c   1.000
_cell.angle_alpha   90.00
_cell.angle_beta   90.00
_cell.angle_gamma   90.00
#
_symmetry.space_group_name_H-M   'P 1'
#
loop_
_entity.id
_entity.type
_entity.pdbx_description
1 polymer ?
#
loop_
_entity_poly.entity_id
_entity_poly.type
_entity_poly.pdbx_seq_one_letter_code
_entity_poly.pdbx_strand_id
1 'polypeptide(L)' 'MIMIIDANNPLGLEDKLYTIEEFALAVRTKFGANDSLPDFALVNIFITKYPMYKCKIKNKQNQTNQTSCSCC' A
#
# COMPACT_ATOMS: atom_id res chain seq x y z
N MET A 1 -7.58 -8.48 -22.16
CA MET A 1 -6.62 -7.55 -21.52
C MET A 1 -5.79 -8.37 -20.56
N ILE A 2 -4.58 -8.77 -20.94
CA ILE A 2 -3.69 -9.56 -20.09
C ILE A 2 -3.08 -8.58 -19.07
N MET A 3 -3.51 -8.65 -17.82
CA MET A 3 -2.76 -8.00 -16.73
C MET A 3 -1.44 -8.74 -16.63
N ILE A 4 -0.36 -8.12 -17.11
CA ILE A 4 0.98 -8.51 -16.70
C ILE A 4 1.02 -8.19 -15.20
N ILE A 5 0.88 -9.22 -14.37
CA ILE A 5 1.10 -9.10 -12.93
C ILE A 5 2.60 -8.95 -12.78
N ASP A 6 3.06 -7.71 -12.67
CA ASP A 6 4.41 -7.46 -12.20
C ASP A 6 4.51 -8.07 -10.80
N ALA A 7 5.34 -9.10 -10.64
CA ALA A 7 5.51 -9.80 -9.37
C ALA A 7 5.93 -8.83 -8.24
N ASN A 8 6.58 -7.72 -8.59
CA ASN A 8 7.03 -6.70 -7.65
C ASN A 8 5.98 -5.59 -7.44
N ASN A 9 4.95 -5.50 -8.29
CA ASN A 9 3.89 -4.50 -8.21
C ASN A 9 2.51 -5.07 -8.62
N PRO A 10 1.97 -6.06 -7.89
CA PRO A 10 0.70 -6.70 -8.26
C PRO A 10 -0.51 -5.78 -8.14
N LEU A 11 -0.41 -4.68 -7.39
CA LEU A 11 -1.44 -3.63 -7.35
C LEU A 11 -1.24 -2.59 -8.46
N GLY A 12 -0.13 -2.63 -9.20
CA GLY A 12 0.26 -1.65 -10.22
C GLY A 12 0.16 -0.20 -9.73
N LEU A 13 0.57 0.04 -8.48
CA LEU A 13 0.59 1.36 -7.86
C LEU A 13 1.86 2.10 -8.27
N GLU A 14 1.87 3.42 -8.15
CA GLU A 14 3.05 4.23 -8.43
C GLU A 14 4.20 3.88 -7.47
N ASP A 15 5.43 4.09 -7.92
CA ASP A 15 6.61 3.89 -7.09
C ASP A 15 6.88 5.13 -6.22
N LYS A 16 6.05 5.31 -5.19
CA LYS A 16 6.18 6.42 -4.22
C LYS A 16 5.83 5.99 -2.80
N LEU A 17 6.14 6.86 -1.84
CA LEU A 17 5.71 6.73 -0.46
C LEU A 17 4.28 7.29 -0.29
N TYR A 18 3.35 6.43 0.10
CA TYR A 18 1.95 6.72 0.33
C TYR A 18 1.65 7.01 1.80
N THR A 19 0.77 7.95 2.12
CA THR A 19 0.06 7.91 3.40
C THR A 19 -0.99 6.79 3.39
N ILE A 20 -1.55 6.47 4.56
CA ILE A 20 -2.67 5.51 4.68
C ILE A 20 -3.84 5.94 3.78
N GLU A 21 -4.17 7.23 3.79
CA GLU A 21 -5.25 7.83 2.98
C GLU A 21 -4.94 7.73 1.47
N GLU A 22 -3.73 8.10 1.05
CA GLU A 22 -3.32 8.03 -0.37
C GLU A 22 -3.34 6.60 -0.89
N PHE A 23 -2.87 5.64 -0.08
CA PHE A 23 -2.88 4.22 -0.45
C PHE A 23 -4.31 3.68 -0.55
N ALA A 24 -5.16 3.98 0.44
CA ALA A 24 -6.56 3.56 0.44
C ALA A 24 -7.31 4.13 -0.76
N LEU A 25 -7.11 5.41 -1.08
CA LEU A 25 -7.69 6.05 -2.26
C LEU A 25 -7.24 5.38 -3.56
N ALA A 26 -5.95 5.08 -3.71
CA ALA A 26 -5.42 4.41 -4.90
C ALA A 26 -6.02 3.02 -5.09
N VAL A 27 -6.14 2.25 -4.00
CA VAL A 27 -6.79 0.93 -4.01
C VAL A 27 -8.26 1.02 -4.38
N ARG A 28 -9.02 1.96 -3.78
CA ARG A 28 -10.45 2.16 -4.10
C ARG A 28 -10.64 2.57 -5.55
N THR A 29 -9.84 3.51 -6.02
CA THR A 29 -9.90 4.01 -7.41
C THR A 29 -9.62 2.90 -8.41
N LYS A 30 -8.69 1.99 -8.10
CA LYS A 30 -8.27 0.94 -9.02
C LYS A 30 -9.14 -0.32 -8.99
N PHE A 31 -9.64 -0.70 -7.81
CA PHE A 31 -10.33 -1.98 -7.61
C PHE A 31 -11.81 -1.84 -7.22
N GLY A 32 -12.31 -0.61 -7.02
CA GLY A 32 -13.69 -0.38 -6.60
C GLY A 32 -13.98 -0.89 -5.18
N ALA A 33 -13.01 -0.79 -4.27
CA ALA A 33 -13.17 -1.29 -2.90
C ALA A 33 -14.26 -0.51 -2.12
N ASN A 34 -15.01 -1.21 -1.27
CA ASN A 34 -16.13 -0.64 -0.50
C ASN A 34 -15.70 0.58 0.33
N ASP A 35 -16.34 1.73 0.07
CA ASP A 35 -16.10 3.00 0.77
C ASP A 35 -16.45 2.95 2.27
N SER A 36 -17.19 1.92 2.70
CA SER A 36 -17.56 1.71 4.12
C SER A 36 -16.42 1.17 4.98
N LEU A 37 -15.34 0.66 4.38
CA LEU A 37 -14.17 0.19 5.14
C LEU A 37 -13.30 1.37 5.56
N PRO A 38 -12.89 1.48 6.84
CA PRO A 38 -11.91 2.48 7.26
C PRO A 38 -10.59 2.33 6.50
N ASP A 39 -9.95 3.45 6.14
CA ASP A 39 -8.71 3.48 5.35
C ASP A 39 -7.61 2.62 5.96
N PHE A 40 -7.42 2.71 7.29
CA PHE A 40 -6.44 1.89 8.00
C PHE A 40 -6.72 0.39 7.88
N ALA A 41 -7.99 -0.02 7.97
CA ALA A 41 -8.38 -1.43 7.85
C ALA A 41 -8.13 -1.94 6.43
N LEU A 42 -8.53 -1.16 5.42
CA LEU A 42 -8.28 -1.48 4.02
C LEU A 42 -6.78 -1.63 3.75
N VAL A 43 -5.98 -0.64 4.18
CA VAL A 43 -4.52 -0.66 4.05
C VAL A 43 -3.92 -1.87 4.74
N ASN A 44 -4.32 -2.19 5.97
CA ASN A 44 -3.78 -3.32 6.72
C ASN A 44 -4.08 -4.67 6.05
N ILE A 45 -5.29 -4.85 5.49
CA ILE A 45 -5.65 -6.05 4.71
C ILE A 45 -4.74 -6.18 3.48
N PHE A 46 -4.52 -5.09 2.75
CA PHE A 46 -3.70 -5.08 1.55
C PHE A 46 -2.22 -5.31 1.87
N ILE A 47 -1.66 -4.71 2.92
CA ILE A 47 -0.28 -4.97 3.36
C ILE A 47 -0.13 -6.43 3.78
N THR A 48 -1.09 -6.98 4.52
CA THR A 48 -1.02 -8.38 4.99
C THR A 48 -0.98 -9.35 3.81
N LYS A 49 -1.74 -9.07 2.75
CA LYS A 49 -1.73 -9.85 1.51
C LYS A 49 -0.50 -9.59 0.64
N TYR A 50 0.00 -8.36 0.65
CA TYR A 50 1.07 -7.87 -0.20
C TYR A 50 2.12 -7.12 0.65
N PRO A 51 2.96 -7.86 1.41
CA PRO A 51 3.85 -7.29 2.41
C PRO A 51 4.89 -6.32 1.84
N MET A 52 5.24 -6.44 0.56
CA MET A 52 6.15 -5.53 -0.15
C MET A 52 5.67 -4.07 -0.19
N TYR A 53 4.37 -3.78 -0.05
CA TYR A 53 3.88 -2.40 0.04
C TYR A 53 4.05 -1.79 1.43
N LYS A 54 4.41 -2.57 2.46
CA LYS A 54 4.65 -2.06 3.81
C LYS A 54 5.73 -0.97 3.82
N CYS A 55 6.80 -1.18 3.06
CA CYS A 55 7.92 -0.24 2.95
C CYS A 55 7.54 1.04 2.17
N LYS A 56 6.40 1.03 1.46
CA LYS A 56 5.87 2.16 0.69
C LYS A 56 4.88 3.02 1.46
N ILE A 57 4.60 2.73 2.74
CA ILE A 57 3.61 3.45 3.54
C ILE A 57 4.28 4.32 4.60
N LYS A 58 4.00 5.63 4.54
CA LYS A 58 4.40 6.65 5.51
C LYS A 58 3.70 6.41 6.83
N ASN A 59 4.35 5.74 7.77
CA ASN A 59 3.96 5.81 9.17
C ASN A 59 4.42 7.14 9.77
N LYS A 60 3.55 7.81 10.56
CA LYS A 60 3.93 9.01 11.32
C LYS A 60 5.12 8.78 12.28
N GLN A 61 5.42 7.52 12.62
CA GLN A 61 6.61 7.14 13.39
C GLN A 61 7.93 7.16 12.60
N ASN A 62 7.88 7.28 11.26
CA ASN A 62 9.08 7.30 10.41
C ASN A 62 9.69 8.69 10.22
N GLN A 63 9.24 9.73 10.95
CA GLN A 63 9.91 11.04 10.92
C GLN A 63 11.21 11.07 11.74
N THR A 64 11.49 10.07 12.59
CA THR A 64 12.66 10.14 13.50
C THR A 64 13.68 9.02 13.39
N ASN A 65 13.46 7.94 12.63
CA ASN A 65 14.49 6.92 12.47
C ASN A 65 14.44 6.24 11.10
N GLN A 66 15.43 6.58 10.26
CA GLN A 66 15.87 5.77 9.11
C GLN A 66 16.50 4.43 9.57
N THR A 67 15.89 3.70 10.50
CA THR A 67 16.33 2.35 10.83
C THR A 67 15.50 1.36 10.04
N SER A 68 16.06 0.97 8.90
CA SER A 68 15.77 -0.26 8.17
C SER A 68 14.29 -0.61 8.03
N CYS A 69 13.69 -0.22 6.90
CA CYS A 69 12.77 -1.16 6.26
C CYS A 69 13.59 -2.42 5.90
N SER A 70 13.72 -3.37 6.83
CA SER A 70 14.09 -4.74 6.50
C SER A 70 12.90 -5.34 5.78
N CYS A 71 12.73 -4.98 4.52
CA CYS A 71 11.85 -5.71 3.61
C CYS A 71 12.56 -7.07 3.41
N CYS A 72 12.18 -8.09 4.20
CA CYS A 72 12.50 -9.49 3.93
C CYS A 72 11.46 -10.07 2.99
#